data_AF-A0AAU9VFL8-F1
#
_entry.id   AF-A0AAU9VFL8-F1
#
_cell.length_a   1.000
_cell.length_b   1.000
_cell.length_c   1.000
_cell.angle_alpha   90.00
_cell.angle_beta   90.00
_cell.angle_gamma   90.00
#
_symmetry.space_group_name_H-M   'P 1'
#
loop_
_entity.id
_entity.type
_entity.pdbx_description
1 polymer ?
#
loop_
_entity_poly.entity_id
_entity_poly.type
_entity_poly.pdbx_seq_one_letter_code
_entity_poly.pdbx_strand_id
1 'polypeptide(L)'
;MNVHRSPNKTNLQPDLSNYSDDDYRNVSARKRKIPDCCCNHQDMMEEFYNKMMTSFNAALDAKNNNIKCVLDGIREDLNSFKKQMNDVTSTIQKLTNDQAIIQKDIRDLSSTVGVVTQRVDLISSEVNELRSLTCDLSEQLKVKGQLGRINNVEISCIPLSKNENLMNIKHNIATKISFNLLPTDIDFIHRVRRFNTSINSKPPECHDGGRDSSPIPNIKRRRKNEFLAAVRARRGMTKADAGLNGPISDCKILLRKNDTSKVHLISCEADLIKIK
;
A
#
# COMPACT_ATOMS: atom_id res chain seq x y z
N MET A 1 25.22 -53.24 -7.44
CA MET A 1 26.35 -52.99 -8.35
C MET A 1 27.28 -54.19 -8.29
N ASN A 2 27.53 -54.82 -9.44
CA ASN A 2 28.21 -56.12 -9.56
C ASN A 2 29.67 -56.06 -9.10
N VAL A 3 30.01 -56.87 -8.11
CA VAL A 3 31.36 -57.08 -7.59
C VAL A 3 31.93 -58.30 -8.30
N HIS A 4 32.77 -58.08 -9.33
CA HIS A 4 33.52 -59.17 -9.96
C HIS A 4 34.68 -59.58 -9.04
N ARG A 5 34.57 -60.78 -8.45
CA ARG A 5 35.66 -61.49 -7.78
C ARG A 5 36.53 -62.17 -8.84
N SER A 6 37.84 -61.96 -8.79
CA SER A 6 38.83 -62.72 -9.57
C SER A 6 39.17 -64.06 -8.89
N PRO A 7 39.53 -65.13 -9.63
CA PRO A 7 39.74 -66.47 -9.08
C PRO A 7 41.14 -66.65 -8.45
N ASN A 8 41.20 -67.46 -7.38
CA ASN A 8 42.41 -67.97 -6.75
C ASN A 8 43.30 -68.73 -7.76
N LYS A 9 44.54 -68.29 -7.93
CA LYS A 9 45.58 -69.12 -8.56
C LYS A 9 46.31 -69.92 -7.49
N THR A 10 46.16 -71.23 -7.58
CA THR A 10 46.80 -72.28 -6.80
C THR A 10 48.31 -72.28 -7.00
N ASN A 11 49.05 -72.29 -5.89
CA ASN A 11 50.47 -72.60 -5.81
C ASN A 11 50.73 -74.03 -6.27
N LEU A 12 51.55 -74.20 -7.31
CA LEU A 12 52.27 -75.43 -7.61
C LEU A 12 53.70 -75.03 -7.99
N GLN A 13 54.55 -74.82 -6.98
CA GLN A 13 55.99 -74.95 -7.16
C GLN A 13 56.35 -76.41 -6.88
N PRO A 14 56.94 -77.14 -7.84
CA PRO A 14 57.51 -78.44 -7.56
C PRO A 14 58.75 -78.24 -6.67
N ASP A 15 58.70 -78.82 -5.48
CA ASP A 15 59.79 -78.87 -4.52
C ASP A 15 60.89 -79.79 -5.07
N LEU A 16 62.03 -79.21 -5.45
CA LEU A 16 63.19 -79.91 -6.01
C LEU A 16 64.25 -80.27 -4.96
N SER A 17 63.90 -80.26 -3.67
CA SER A 17 64.86 -80.49 -2.58
C SER A 17 65.20 -81.96 -2.27
N ASN A 18 64.67 -82.95 -3.02
CA ASN A 18 64.85 -84.38 -2.73
C ASN A 18 65.39 -85.22 -3.91
N TYR A 19 66.36 -84.71 -4.68
CA TYR A 19 67.16 -85.58 -5.54
C TYR A 19 68.46 -85.98 -4.83
N SER A 20 68.52 -87.26 -4.47
CA SER A 20 69.70 -87.94 -3.92
C SER A 20 70.71 -88.19 -5.04
N ASP A 21 71.98 -87.92 -4.74
CA ASP A 21 73.12 -87.82 -5.68
C ASP A 21 73.68 -89.16 -6.21
N ASP A 22 72.99 -90.29 -6.04
CA ASP A 22 73.66 -91.61 -6.15
C ASP A 22 73.38 -92.45 -7.39
N ASP A 23 72.65 -91.97 -8.41
CA ASP A 23 72.18 -92.85 -9.49
C ASP A 23 72.42 -92.35 -10.94
N TYR A 24 73.67 -91.98 -11.26
CA TYR A 24 74.12 -91.84 -12.65
C TYR A 24 75.51 -92.46 -12.90
N ARG A 25 75.66 -93.76 -12.60
CA ARG A 25 76.68 -94.58 -13.26
C ARG A 25 76.02 -95.39 -14.38
N ASN A 26 76.53 -95.22 -15.61
CA ASN A 26 76.22 -95.98 -16.84
C ASN A 26 75.25 -95.36 -17.85
N VAL A 27 75.47 -94.09 -18.25
CA VAL A 27 75.07 -93.65 -19.59
C VAL A 27 76.32 -93.41 -20.42
N SER A 28 76.59 -94.33 -21.35
CA SER A 28 77.62 -94.21 -22.38
C SER A 28 77.31 -93.00 -23.27
N ALA A 29 78.04 -91.91 -23.07
CA ALA A 29 78.03 -90.77 -23.97
C ALA A 29 78.61 -91.19 -25.33
N ARG A 30 77.75 -91.61 -26.27
CA ARG A 30 78.11 -91.60 -27.68
C ARG A 30 78.34 -90.15 -28.10
N LYS A 31 79.62 -89.76 -28.19
CA LYS A 31 80.04 -88.52 -28.84
C LYS A 31 79.59 -88.58 -30.29
N ARG A 32 78.42 -88.02 -30.60
CA ARG A 32 78.06 -87.67 -31.97
C ARG A 32 79.07 -86.63 -32.42
N LYS A 33 79.78 -86.93 -33.51
CA LYS A 33 80.70 -86.02 -34.18
C LYS A 33 79.88 -84.79 -34.59
N ILE A 34 80.11 -83.68 -33.91
CA ILE A 34 79.48 -82.40 -34.22
C ILE A 34 80.02 -82.01 -35.61
N PRO A 35 79.17 -81.74 -36.61
CA PRO A 35 79.63 -81.22 -37.89
C PRO A 35 80.35 -79.89 -37.65
N ASP A 36 81.58 -79.76 -38.15
CA ASP A 36 82.35 -78.52 -38.15
C ASP A 36 81.71 -77.50 -39.11
N CYS A 37 80.58 -76.92 -38.70
CA CYS A 37 79.87 -75.86 -39.39
C CYS A 37 79.28 -74.89 -38.34
N CYS A 38 80.16 -74.22 -37.59
CA CYS A 38 79.76 -73.39 -36.44
C CYS A 38 80.25 -71.94 -36.47
N CYS A 39 80.78 -71.44 -37.59
CA CYS A 39 81.24 -70.04 -37.69
C CYS A 39 80.14 -69.01 -38.09
N ASN A 40 78.88 -69.42 -38.30
CA ASN A 40 77.77 -68.48 -38.61
C ASN A 40 76.62 -68.46 -37.59
N HIS A 41 76.56 -69.41 -36.64
CA HIS A 41 75.43 -69.49 -35.72
C HIS A 41 75.55 -68.52 -34.54
N GLN A 42 76.78 -68.26 -34.09
CA GLN A 42 77.04 -67.35 -32.98
C GLN A 42 76.73 -65.89 -33.36
N ASP A 43 77.15 -65.46 -34.56
CA ASP A 43 76.84 -64.13 -35.10
C ASP A 43 75.33 -63.94 -35.31
N MET A 44 74.61 -64.96 -35.80
CA MET A 44 73.14 -64.90 -35.91
C MET A 44 72.43 -64.78 -34.54
N MET A 45 72.92 -65.49 -33.52
CA MET A 45 72.37 -65.40 -32.17
C MET A 45 72.68 -64.07 -31.51
N GLU A 46 73.85 -63.51 -31.75
CA GLU A 46 74.24 -62.17 -31.30
C GLU A 46 73.40 -61.08 -32.00
N GLU A 47 73.18 -61.17 -33.31
CA GLU A 47 72.29 -60.28 -34.04
C GLU A 47 70.84 -60.37 -33.53
N PHE A 48 70.34 -61.58 -33.31
CA PHE A 48 69.01 -61.80 -32.74
C PHE A 48 68.88 -61.19 -31.35
N TYR A 49 69.87 -61.40 -30.47
CA TYR A 49 69.89 -60.83 -29.12
C TYR A 49 69.95 -59.31 -29.16
N ASN A 50 70.83 -58.74 -29.97
CA ASN A 50 70.95 -57.30 -30.14
C ASN A 50 69.65 -56.69 -30.65
N LYS A 51 69.03 -57.30 -31.68
CA LYS A 51 67.73 -56.86 -32.23
C LYS A 51 66.60 -56.96 -31.20
N MET A 52 66.56 -58.04 -30.42
CA MET A 52 65.59 -58.23 -29.35
C MET A 52 65.77 -57.18 -28.24
N MET A 53 67.00 -56.93 -27.81
CA MET A 53 67.32 -55.92 -26.79
C MET A 53 67.01 -54.50 -27.28
N THR A 54 67.34 -54.18 -28.54
CA THR A 54 66.96 -52.89 -29.15
C THR A 54 65.44 -52.74 -29.21
N SER A 55 64.70 -53.78 -29.64
CA SER A 55 63.24 -53.74 -29.67
C SER A 55 62.63 -53.60 -28.26
N PHE A 56 63.21 -54.26 -27.27
CA PHE A 56 62.75 -54.19 -25.88
C PHE A 56 63.00 -52.81 -25.27
N ASN A 57 64.20 -52.27 -25.45
CA ASN A 57 64.55 -50.91 -24.99
C ASN A 57 63.66 -49.86 -25.67
N ALA A 58 63.43 -49.97 -26.98
CA ALA A 58 62.52 -49.08 -27.70
C ALA A 58 61.08 -49.15 -27.14
N ALA A 59 60.59 -50.34 -26.79
CA ALA A 59 59.28 -50.50 -26.17
C ALA A 59 59.21 -49.89 -24.76
N LEU A 60 60.26 -50.05 -23.95
CA LEU A 60 60.37 -49.41 -22.63
C LEU A 60 60.42 -47.88 -22.75
N ASP A 61 61.23 -47.36 -23.66
CA ASP A 61 61.33 -45.92 -23.92
C ASP A 61 59.99 -45.35 -24.37
N ALA A 62 59.29 -46.05 -25.26
CA ALA A 62 57.93 -45.66 -25.67
C ALA A 62 56.96 -45.62 -24.48
N LYS A 63 57.01 -46.60 -23.57
CA LYS A 63 56.16 -46.61 -22.37
C LYS A 63 56.54 -45.51 -21.38
N ASN A 64 57.83 -45.28 -21.15
CA ASN A 64 58.34 -44.21 -20.30
C ASN A 64 57.94 -42.83 -20.84
N ASN A 65 58.04 -42.62 -22.14
CA ASN A 65 57.60 -41.38 -22.80
C ASN A 65 56.08 -41.17 -22.67
N ASN A 66 55.28 -42.23 -22.82
CA ASN A 66 53.84 -42.16 -22.60
C ASN A 66 53.49 -41.81 -21.15
N ILE A 67 54.14 -42.45 -20.17
CA ILE A 67 53.94 -42.15 -18.75
C ILE A 67 54.31 -40.70 -18.45
N LYS A 68 55.44 -40.22 -18.97
CA LYS A 68 55.87 -38.83 -18.81
C LYS A 68 54.83 -37.85 -19.35
N CYS A 69 54.32 -38.10 -20.57
CA CYS A 69 53.27 -37.27 -21.18
C CYS A 69 51.99 -37.22 -20.33
N VAL A 70 51.54 -38.37 -19.80
CA VAL A 70 50.36 -38.42 -18.90
C VAL A 70 50.62 -37.64 -17.60
N LEU A 71 51.82 -37.76 -17.01
CA LEU A 71 52.19 -37.03 -15.81
C LEU A 71 52.24 -35.51 -16.05
N ASP A 72 52.75 -35.07 -17.19
CA ASP A 72 52.76 -33.66 -17.58
C ASP A 72 51.32 -33.13 -17.76
N GLY A 73 50.43 -33.90 -18.40
CA GLY A 73 49.02 -33.55 -18.53
C GLY A 73 48.30 -33.43 -17.18
N ILE A 74 48.50 -34.39 -16.27
CA ILE A 74 47.95 -34.31 -14.90
C ILE A 74 48.46 -33.06 -14.16
N ARG A 75 49.73 -32.72 -14.35
CA ARG A 75 50.31 -31.52 -13.72
C ARG A 75 49.67 -30.24 -14.23
N GLU A 76 49.39 -30.16 -15.53
CA GLU A 76 48.69 -29.02 -16.13
C GLU A 76 47.26 -28.91 -15.60
N ASP A 77 46.52 -30.02 -15.53
CA ASP A 77 45.16 -30.06 -14.99
C ASP A 77 45.13 -29.63 -13.51
N LEU A 78 46.08 -30.10 -12.69
CA LEU A 78 46.20 -29.68 -11.29
C LEU A 78 46.48 -28.18 -11.15
N ASN A 79 47.31 -27.61 -12.02
CA ASN A 79 47.58 -26.17 -12.03
C ASN A 79 46.35 -25.36 -12.46
N SER A 80 45.61 -25.85 -13.47
CA SER A 80 44.35 -25.26 -13.91
C SER A 80 43.29 -25.29 -12.80
N PHE A 81 43.13 -26.43 -12.14
CA PHE A 81 42.21 -26.60 -11.01
C PHE A 81 42.57 -25.67 -9.86
N LYS A 82 43.86 -25.55 -9.52
CA LYS A 82 44.34 -24.62 -8.48
C LYS A 82 43.98 -23.17 -8.81
N LYS A 83 44.10 -22.76 -10.08
CA LYS A 83 43.71 -21.41 -10.52
C LYS A 83 42.21 -21.19 -10.33
N GLN A 84 41.38 -22.12 -10.83
CA GLN A 84 39.93 -22.03 -10.67
C GLN A 84 39.50 -21.99 -9.19
N MET A 85 40.16 -22.78 -8.34
CA MET A 85 39.90 -22.80 -6.90
C MET A 85 40.24 -21.45 -6.23
N ASN A 86 41.31 -20.78 -6.66
CA ASN A 86 41.64 -19.43 -6.19
C ASN A 86 40.60 -18.39 -6.64
N ASP A 87 40.13 -18.49 -7.88
CA ASP A 87 39.10 -17.58 -8.42
C ASP A 87 37.76 -17.75 -7.68
N VAL A 88 37.37 -19.00 -7.37
CA VAL A 88 36.20 -19.31 -6.53
C VAL A 88 36.37 -18.72 -5.14
N THR A 89 37.54 -18.89 -4.52
CA THR A 89 37.84 -18.34 -3.19
C THR A 89 37.70 -16.82 -3.17
N SER A 90 38.23 -16.14 -4.19
CA SER A 90 38.09 -14.68 -4.33
C SER A 90 36.63 -14.25 -4.48
N THR A 91 35.86 -15.01 -5.26
CA THR A 91 34.42 -14.73 -5.47
C THR A 91 33.62 -14.90 -4.18
N ILE A 92 33.88 -15.96 -3.41
CA ILE A 92 33.26 -16.19 -2.11
C ILE A 92 33.56 -15.04 -1.14
N GLN A 93 34.80 -14.55 -1.13
CA GLN A 93 35.18 -13.42 -0.27
C GLN A 93 34.44 -12.14 -0.65
N LYS A 94 34.27 -11.85 -1.94
CA LYS A 94 33.48 -10.70 -2.41
C LYS A 94 32.02 -10.82 -1.99
N LEU A 95 31.40 -11.98 -2.23
CA LEU A 95 30.01 -12.23 -1.84
C LEU A 95 29.80 -12.10 -0.32
N THR A 96 30.78 -12.51 0.48
CA THR A 96 30.72 -12.38 1.94
C THR A 96 30.74 -10.92 2.38
N ASN A 97 31.56 -10.10 1.72
CA ASN A 97 31.60 -8.66 1.98
C ASN A 97 30.30 -7.97 1.56
N ASP A 98 29.78 -8.29 0.37
CA ASP A 98 28.52 -7.73 -0.13
C ASP A 98 27.35 -8.11 0.78
N GLN A 99 27.31 -9.35 1.26
CA GLN A 99 26.33 -9.81 2.25
C GLN A 99 26.40 -8.99 3.55
N ALA A 100 27.59 -8.66 4.03
CA ALA A 100 27.76 -7.86 5.24
C ALA A 100 27.24 -6.42 5.07
N ILE A 101 27.47 -5.83 3.88
CA ILE A 101 26.96 -4.50 3.53
C ILE A 101 25.43 -4.52 3.47
N ILE A 102 24.83 -5.49 2.75
CA ILE A 102 23.38 -5.63 2.64
C ILE A 102 22.74 -5.80 4.03
N GLN A 103 23.34 -6.59 4.92
CA GLN A 103 22.85 -6.75 6.30
C GLN A 103 22.90 -5.45 7.11
N LYS A 104 23.89 -4.59 6.84
CA LYS A 104 23.94 -3.26 7.45
C LYS A 104 22.83 -2.37 6.91
N ASP A 105 22.66 -2.30 5.59
CA ASP A 105 21.66 -1.46 4.95
C ASP A 105 20.24 -1.86 5.36
N ILE A 106 19.96 -3.16 5.50
CA ILE A 106 18.68 -3.67 6.02
C ILE A 106 18.42 -3.18 7.46
N ARG A 107 19.44 -3.19 8.32
CA ARG A 107 19.30 -2.70 9.71
C ARG A 107 19.05 -1.20 9.76
N ASP A 108 19.78 -0.43 8.95
CA ASP A 108 19.64 1.03 8.88
C ASP A 108 18.27 1.43 8.32
N LEU A 109 17.80 0.72 7.28
CA LEU A 109 16.47 0.90 6.71
C LEU A 109 15.38 0.54 7.73
N SER A 110 15.51 -0.59 8.43
CA SER A 110 14.56 -0.99 9.49
C SER A 110 14.47 0.05 10.60
N SER A 111 15.59 0.65 11.00
CA SER A 111 15.62 1.73 11.99
C SER A 111 14.87 2.97 11.48
N THR A 112 15.14 3.38 10.23
CA THR A 112 14.48 4.53 9.59
C THR A 112 12.98 4.32 9.49
N VAL A 113 12.53 3.12 9.07
CA VAL A 113 11.12 2.77 9.02
C VAL A 113 10.47 2.85 10.40
N GLY A 114 11.15 2.41 11.46
CA GLY A 114 10.68 2.54 12.83
C GLY A 114 10.43 4.00 13.24
N VAL A 115 11.39 4.88 12.96
CA VAL A 115 11.27 6.32 13.25
C VAL A 115 10.14 6.97 12.46
N VAL A 116 10.03 6.66 11.16
CA VAL A 116 8.96 7.20 10.31
C VAL A 116 7.59 6.75 10.79
N THR A 117 7.45 5.48 11.17
CA THR A 117 6.18 4.94 11.69
C THR A 117 5.73 5.68 12.94
N GLN A 118 6.63 5.91 13.91
CA GLN A 118 6.33 6.69 15.11
C GLN A 118 5.88 8.12 14.78
N ARG A 119 6.51 8.78 13.79
CA ARG A 119 6.11 10.13 13.37
C ARG A 119 4.72 10.14 12.72
N VAL A 120 4.39 9.12 11.94
CA VAL A 120 3.05 8.96 11.34
C VAL A 120 1.98 8.79 12.42
N ASP A 121 2.27 8.01 13.46
CA ASP A 121 1.35 7.82 14.59
C ASP A 121 1.08 9.12 15.34
N LEU A 122 2.13 9.90 15.63
CA LEU A 122 2.01 11.21 16.28
C LEU A 122 1.16 12.18 15.47
N ILE A 123 1.47 12.35 14.17
CA ILE A 123 0.71 13.23 13.28
C ILE A 123 -0.75 12.78 13.18
N SER A 124 -1.00 11.47 13.15
CA SER A 124 -2.37 10.94 13.08
C SER A 124 -3.16 11.28 14.35
N SER A 125 -2.53 11.23 15.53
CA SER A 125 -3.13 11.67 16.79
C SER A 125 -3.47 13.16 16.76
N GLU A 126 -2.52 14.02 16.38
CA GLU A 126 -2.73 15.48 16.30
C GLU A 126 -3.86 15.84 15.33
N VAL A 127 -3.93 15.18 14.16
CA VAL A 127 -5.00 15.39 13.18
C VAL A 127 -6.37 15.04 13.77
N ASN A 128 -6.47 13.97 14.56
CA ASN A 128 -7.72 13.57 15.19
C ASN A 128 -8.15 14.56 16.27
N GLU A 129 -7.21 15.07 17.08
CA GLU A 129 -7.48 16.11 18.08
C GLU A 129 -7.97 17.40 17.43
N LEU A 130 -7.30 17.86 16.37
CA LEU A 130 -7.69 19.05 15.63
C LEU A 130 -9.07 18.90 14.96
N ARG A 131 -9.40 17.72 14.47
CA ARG A 131 -10.74 17.41 13.93
C ARG A 131 -11.81 17.50 15.01
N SER A 132 -11.54 16.95 16.20
CA SER A 132 -12.45 17.06 17.35
C SER A 132 -12.67 18.53 17.72
N LEU A 133 -11.61 19.30 17.88
CA LEU A 133 -11.69 20.72 18.22
C LEU A 133 -12.48 21.52 17.16
N THR A 134 -12.26 21.22 15.88
CA THR A 134 -13.00 21.86 14.78
C THR A 134 -14.49 21.53 14.84
N CYS A 135 -14.83 20.28 15.17
CA CYS A 135 -16.22 19.86 15.36
C CYS A 135 -16.86 20.65 16.52
N ASP A 136 -16.19 20.71 17.66
CA ASP A 136 -16.67 21.42 18.85
C ASP A 136 -16.85 22.91 18.60
N LEU A 137 -15.88 23.55 17.95
CA LEU A 137 -15.96 24.96 17.58
C LEU A 137 -17.08 25.23 16.58
N SER A 138 -17.28 24.33 15.59
CA SER A 138 -18.39 24.42 14.65
C SER A 138 -19.74 24.34 15.37
N GLU A 139 -19.88 23.42 16.33
CA GLU A 139 -21.09 23.31 17.14
C GLU A 139 -21.31 24.55 18.02
N GLN A 140 -20.27 25.04 18.69
CA GLN A 140 -20.34 26.26 19.48
C GLN A 140 -20.75 27.48 18.63
N LEU A 141 -20.22 27.61 17.41
CA LEU A 141 -20.62 28.66 16.48
C LEU A 141 -22.08 28.54 16.05
N LYS A 142 -22.57 27.32 15.78
CA LYS A 142 -23.99 27.07 15.51
C LYS A 142 -24.85 27.51 16.69
N VAL A 143 -24.50 27.09 17.91
CA VAL A 143 -25.24 27.46 19.14
C VAL A 143 -25.22 28.97 19.35
N LYS A 144 -24.06 29.63 19.28
CA LYS A 144 -23.95 31.09 19.42
C LYS A 144 -24.75 31.84 18.35
N GLY A 145 -24.71 31.39 17.10
CA GLY A 145 -25.51 31.96 16.01
C GLY A 145 -27.02 31.83 16.26
N GLN A 146 -27.47 30.70 16.83
CA GLN A 146 -28.86 30.50 17.23
C GLN A 146 -29.27 31.38 18.41
N LEU A 147 -28.40 31.53 19.41
CA LEU A 147 -28.64 32.40 20.57
C LEU A 147 -28.80 33.86 20.17
N GLY A 148 -27.96 34.37 19.25
CA GLY A 148 -28.08 35.74 18.74
C GLY A 148 -29.38 36.02 17.99
N ARG A 149 -30.07 34.98 17.49
CA ARG A 149 -31.33 35.08 16.73
C ARG A 149 -32.53 34.58 17.53
N ILE A 150 -32.35 34.27 18.81
CA ILE A 150 -33.40 33.67 19.64
C ILE A 150 -34.62 34.59 19.78
N ASN A 151 -34.44 35.90 19.63
CA ASN A 151 -35.47 36.94 19.73
C ASN A 151 -35.97 37.46 18.38
N ASN A 152 -35.35 37.03 17.29
CA ASN A 152 -35.71 37.46 15.94
C ASN A 152 -36.94 36.71 15.47
N VAL A 153 -37.87 37.42 14.86
CA VAL A 153 -39.02 36.83 14.15
C VAL A 153 -38.88 37.21 12.69
N GLU A 154 -38.76 36.22 11.81
CA GLU A 154 -38.72 36.48 10.37
C GLU A 154 -40.14 36.49 9.81
N ILE A 155 -40.51 37.55 9.10
CA ILE A 155 -41.81 37.67 8.43
C ILE A 155 -41.57 37.62 6.92
N SER A 156 -41.99 36.54 6.29
CA SER A 156 -41.76 36.30 4.86
C SER A 156 -42.92 36.81 3.99
N CYS A 157 -42.68 36.95 2.69
CA CYS A 157 -43.71 37.26 1.68
C CYS A 157 -44.37 38.64 1.82
N ILE A 158 -43.62 39.61 2.37
CA ILE A 158 -44.02 41.02 2.38
C ILE A 158 -43.38 41.72 1.17
N PRO A 159 -44.17 42.12 0.15
CA PRO A 159 -43.64 42.81 -1.03
C PRO A 159 -42.89 44.08 -0.63
N LEU A 160 -41.83 44.40 -1.37
CA LEU A 160 -41.07 45.62 -1.16
C LEU A 160 -41.86 46.82 -1.72
N SER A 161 -42.11 47.82 -0.88
CA SER A 161 -42.77 49.06 -1.29
C SER A 161 -41.87 50.25 -0.97
N LYS A 162 -41.80 51.23 -1.88
CA LYS A 162 -41.08 52.48 -1.61
C LYS A 162 -41.76 53.20 -0.44
N ASN A 163 -40.96 53.73 0.49
CA ASN A 163 -41.42 54.48 1.67
C ASN A 163 -42.35 53.69 2.61
N GLU A 164 -42.20 52.38 2.71
CA GLU A 164 -42.97 51.61 3.67
C GLU A 164 -42.55 51.88 5.12
N ASN A 165 -43.51 51.76 6.03
CA ASN A 165 -43.27 51.81 7.46
C ASN A 165 -43.37 50.39 8.05
N LEU A 166 -42.21 49.78 8.33
CA LEU A 166 -42.14 48.41 8.86
C LEU A 166 -42.83 48.27 10.23
N MET A 167 -42.83 49.32 11.06
CA MET A 167 -43.52 49.32 12.35
C MET A 167 -45.04 49.25 12.15
N ASN A 168 -45.58 49.99 11.19
CA ASN A 168 -47.01 49.93 10.86
C ASN A 168 -47.40 48.55 10.32
N ILE A 169 -46.60 47.97 9.42
CA ILE A 169 -46.84 46.62 8.89
C ILE A 169 -46.86 45.60 10.04
N LYS A 170 -45.89 45.68 10.95
CA LYS A 170 -45.81 44.80 12.12
C LYS A 170 -47.00 44.98 13.07
N HIS A 171 -47.42 46.22 13.29
CA HIS A 171 -48.58 46.54 14.13
C HIS A 171 -49.89 46.04 13.51
N ASN A 172 -50.10 46.23 12.21
CA ASN A 172 -51.27 45.69 11.48
C ASN A 172 -51.35 44.17 11.63
N ILE A 173 -50.22 43.48 11.46
CA ILE A 173 -50.12 42.04 11.68
C ILE A 173 -50.51 41.67 13.11
N ALA A 174 -50.01 42.40 14.12
CA ALA A 174 -50.30 42.15 15.53
C ALA A 174 -51.79 42.34 15.86
N THR A 175 -52.39 43.44 15.40
CA THR A 175 -53.83 43.71 15.54
C THR A 175 -54.66 42.63 14.87
N LYS A 176 -54.25 42.18 13.68
CA LYS A 176 -54.88 41.06 12.97
C LYS A 176 -54.52 39.69 13.54
N ILE A 177 -53.77 39.55 14.62
CA ILE A 177 -53.72 38.29 15.39
C ILE A 177 -54.29 38.47 16.79
N SER A 178 -54.97 39.59 17.03
CA SER A 178 -55.47 39.99 18.36
C SER A 178 -54.38 39.99 19.43
N PHE A 179 -53.15 40.32 19.03
CA PHE A 179 -52.00 40.43 19.93
C PHE A 179 -51.68 41.91 20.14
N ASN A 180 -51.83 42.37 21.38
CA ASN A 180 -51.45 43.73 21.75
C ASN A 180 -49.92 43.87 21.72
N LEU A 181 -49.35 44.41 20.64
CA LEU A 181 -47.91 44.64 20.50
C LEU A 181 -47.58 46.12 20.71
N LEU A 182 -46.84 46.42 21.77
CA LEU A 182 -46.41 47.78 22.06
C LEU A 182 -45.14 48.13 21.25
N PRO A 183 -44.94 49.41 20.85
CA PRO A 183 -43.70 49.83 20.21
C PRO A 183 -42.45 49.53 21.05
N THR A 184 -42.57 49.57 22.38
CA THR A 184 -41.50 49.25 23.33
C THR A 184 -41.16 47.76 23.42
N ASP A 185 -41.98 46.88 22.82
CA ASP A 185 -41.70 45.44 22.72
C ASP A 185 -40.77 45.09 21.55
N ILE A 186 -40.58 46.03 20.61
CA ILE A 186 -39.75 45.88 19.41
C ILE A 186 -38.45 46.64 19.64
N ASP A 187 -37.33 45.92 19.62
CA ASP A 187 -36.02 46.55 19.78
C ASP A 187 -35.57 47.20 18.46
N PHE A 188 -35.72 46.47 17.35
CA PHE A 188 -35.47 46.98 16.00
C PHE A 188 -36.23 46.18 14.96
N ILE A 189 -36.48 46.78 13.79
CA ILE A 189 -37.07 46.09 12.63
C ILE A 189 -36.35 46.56 11.36
N HIS A 190 -35.91 45.61 10.53
CA HIS A 190 -35.27 45.92 9.26
C HIS A 190 -35.55 44.81 8.25
N ARG A 191 -35.37 45.13 6.96
CA ARG A 191 -35.43 44.13 5.89
C ARG A 191 -34.11 43.39 5.79
N VAL A 192 -34.18 42.06 5.68
CA VAL A 192 -33.03 41.22 5.40
C VAL A 192 -33.14 40.67 3.99
N ARG A 193 -32.03 40.81 3.25
CA ARG A 193 -31.89 40.24 1.92
C ARG A 193 -31.71 38.74 2.04
N ARG A 194 -32.57 37.97 1.38
CA ARG A 194 -32.34 36.54 1.22
C ARG A 194 -31.29 36.34 0.13
N PHE A 195 -30.20 35.66 0.48
CA PHE A 195 -29.26 35.15 -0.51
C PHE A 195 -29.78 33.80 -0.98
N ASN A 196 -30.00 33.64 -2.29
CA ASN A 196 -30.38 32.34 -2.85
C ASN A 196 -29.25 31.35 -2.57
N THR A 197 -29.53 30.36 -1.72
CA THR A 197 -28.56 29.36 -1.28
C THR A 197 -28.38 28.22 -2.30
N SER A 198 -29.18 28.22 -3.36
CA SER A 198 -29.09 27.23 -4.43
C SER A 198 -28.11 27.70 -5.51
N ILE A 199 -26.89 27.19 -5.48
CA ILE A 199 -25.91 27.37 -6.55
C ILE A 199 -26.34 26.60 -7.84
N ASN A 200 -27.28 25.63 -7.73
CA ASN A 200 -27.63 24.69 -8.80
C ASN A 200 -29.10 24.63 -9.24
N SER A 201 -29.99 25.49 -8.76
CA SER A 201 -31.35 25.57 -9.33
C SER A 201 -31.52 26.87 -10.10
N LYS A 202 -31.91 26.73 -11.38
CA LYS A 202 -32.34 27.84 -12.26
C LYS A 202 -33.15 28.86 -11.44
N PRO A 203 -32.91 30.17 -11.62
CA PRO A 203 -33.70 31.19 -10.93
C PRO A 203 -35.18 30.91 -11.18
N PRO A 204 -36.06 30.94 -10.17
CA PRO A 204 -37.48 30.90 -10.44
C PRO A 204 -37.80 32.12 -11.30
N GLU A 205 -38.25 31.90 -12.52
CA GLU A 205 -38.86 32.92 -13.37
C GLU A 205 -40.19 33.32 -12.75
N CYS A 206 -40.14 34.07 -11.65
CA CYS A 206 -41.26 34.90 -11.23
C CYS A 206 -40.98 36.32 -11.73
N HIS A 207 -41.88 36.74 -12.63
CA HIS A 207 -41.97 38.04 -13.25
C HIS A 207 -41.61 39.22 -12.33
N ASP A 208 -40.73 40.06 -12.86
CA ASP A 208 -40.55 41.49 -12.56
C ASP A 208 -39.96 41.90 -11.17
N GLY A 209 -38.63 42.08 -11.16
CA GLY A 209 -38.00 43.30 -10.60
C GLY A 209 -37.70 43.41 -9.10
N GLY A 210 -38.24 42.59 -8.21
CA GLY A 210 -38.06 42.76 -6.76
C GLY A 210 -37.39 41.56 -6.09
N ARG A 211 -36.13 41.68 -5.64
CA ARG A 211 -35.56 40.66 -4.73
C ARG A 211 -36.33 40.70 -3.41
N ASP A 212 -37.10 39.66 -3.13
CA ASP A 212 -37.91 39.54 -1.91
C ASP A 212 -37.03 39.59 -0.66
N SER A 213 -36.99 40.76 -0.04
CA SER A 213 -36.40 40.95 1.28
C SER A 213 -37.48 40.72 2.33
N SER A 214 -37.16 40.02 3.40
CA SER A 214 -38.12 39.72 4.46
C SER A 214 -37.84 40.62 5.67
N PRO A 215 -38.83 41.32 6.22
CA PRO A 215 -38.61 42.04 7.47
C PRO A 215 -38.34 41.05 8.61
N ILE A 216 -37.29 41.35 9.38
CA ILE A 216 -36.90 40.63 10.59
C ILE A 216 -37.02 41.60 11.77
N PRO A 217 -38.19 41.66 12.44
CA PRO A 217 -38.31 42.27 13.75
C PRO A 217 -37.54 41.49 14.81
N ASN A 218 -36.75 42.22 15.60
CA ASN A 218 -36.27 41.76 16.89
C ASN A 218 -37.26 42.17 17.97
N ILE A 219 -37.81 41.18 18.67
CA ILE A 219 -38.86 41.35 19.67
C ILE A 219 -38.32 40.80 20.97
N LYS A 220 -38.56 41.50 22.09
CA LYS A 220 -38.19 40.99 23.41
C LYS A 220 -38.62 39.54 23.60
N ARG A 221 -37.71 38.70 24.14
CA ARG A 221 -37.86 37.23 24.20
C ARG A 221 -39.23 36.74 24.65
N ARG A 222 -39.76 37.32 25.73
CA ARG A 222 -41.06 36.96 26.31
C ARG A 222 -42.20 37.17 25.32
N ARG A 223 -42.18 38.31 24.62
CA ARG A 223 -43.21 38.75 23.68
C ARG A 223 -43.14 37.99 22.36
N LYS A 224 -41.95 37.54 21.93
CA LYS A 224 -41.79 36.68 20.74
C LYS A 224 -42.61 35.39 20.83
N ASN A 225 -42.53 34.68 21.96
CA ASN A 225 -43.21 33.39 22.10
C ASN A 225 -44.74 33.57 22.11
N GLU A 226 -45.24 34.59 22.82
CA GLU A 226 -46.65 34.93 22.85
C GLU A 226 -47.15 35.36 21.45
N PHE A 227 -46.37 36.17 20.73
CA PHE A 227 -46.66 36.57 19.35
C PHE A 227 -46.74 35.35 18.42
N LEU A 228 -45.76 34.44 18.47
CA LEU A 228 -45.77 33.22 17.65
C LEU A 228 -46.93 32.29 18.02
N ALA A 229 -47.33 32.21 19.29
CA ALA A 229 -48.49 31.45 19.74
C ALA A 229 -49.80 32.05 19.18
N ALA A 230 -49.96 33.37 19.25
CA ALA A 230 -51.11 34.08 18.71
C ALA A 230 -51.26 33.90 17.19
N VAL A 231 -50.15 33.97 16.44
CA VAL A 231 -50.14 33.67 15.00
C VAL A 231 -50.63 32.26 14.73
N ARG A 232 -50.10 31.25 15.46
CA ARG A 232 -50.50 29.85 15.28
C ARG A 232 -52.00 29.64 15.59
N ALA A 233 -52.53 30.36 16.57
CA ALA A 233 -53.95 30.30 16.93
C ALA A 233 -54.87 30.93 15.85
N ARG A 234 -54.44 32.03 15.21
CA ARG A 234 -55.26 32.77 14.21
C ARG A 234 -55.51 31.98 12.93
N ARG A 235 -54.58 31.10 12.51
CA ARG A 235 -54.58 30.30 11.26
C ARG A 235 -54.70 31.14 9.97
N GLY A 236 -53.61 31.20 9.21
CA GLY A 236 -53.59 31.88 7.90
C GLY A 236 -53.60 33.40 8.03
N MET A 237 -52.63 34.06 7.39
CA MET A 237 -52.61 35.50 7.25
C MET A 237 -52.40 35.84 5.78
N THR A 238 -53.19 36.79 5.30
CA THR A 238 -53.13 37.29 3.92
C THR A 238 -52.36 38.61 3.85
N LYS A 239 -52.11 39.14 2.64
CA LYS A 239 -51.51 40.48 2.44
C LYS A 239 -52.42 41.61 2.96
N ALA A 240 -53.73 41.48 2.75
CA ALA A 240 -54.70 42.48 3.19
C ALA A 240 -54.68 42.64 4.71
N ASP A 241 -54.46 41.55 5.43
CA ASP A 241 -54.31 41.51 6.89
C ASP A 241 -53.10 42.30 7.41
N ALA A 242 -52.07 42.46 6.59
CA ALA A 242 -50.90 43.29 6.91
C ALA A 242 -51.07 44.76 6.47
N GLY A 243 -52.20 45.12 5.87
CA GLY A 243 -52.47 46.45 5.32
C GLY A 243 -51.74 46.71 3.99
N LEU A 244 -51.45 45.66 3.22
CA LEU A 244 -50.76 45.76 1.93
C LEU A 244 -51.74 45.59 0.78
N ASN A 245 -51.67 46.50 -0.20
CA ASN A 245 -52.47 46.45 -1.41
C ASN A 245 -51.80 45.56 -2.46
N GLY A 246 -52.56 44.67 -3.11
CA GLY A 246 -52.07 43.82 -4.20
C GLY A 246 -53.01 42.65 -4.51
N PRO A 247 -52.83 41.97 -5.65
CA PRO A 247 -53.62 40.80 -6.00
C PRO A 247 -53.52 39.74 -4.90
N ILE A 248 -54.64 39.05 -4.64
CA ILE A 248 -54.84 38.02 -3.59
C ILE A 248 -53.98 36.77 -3.85
N SER A 249 -53.05 36.79 -4.82
CA SER A 249 -52.14 35.67 -5.07
C SER A 249 -51.44 35.25 -3.77
N ASP A 250 -51.69 33.98 -3.41
CA ASP A 250 -51.51 33.30 -2.12
C ASP A 250 -50.24 33.66 -1.34
N CYS A 251 -50.16 34.88 -0.82
CA CYS A 251 -49.06 35.27 0.05
C CYS A 251 -49.44 34.91 1.48
N LYS A 252 -49.03 33.69 1.84
CA LYS A 252 -49.02 33.22 3.21
C LYS A 252 -47.83 33.85 3.92
N ILE A 253 -48.10 34.61 4.98
CA ILE A 253 -47.04 35.16 5.82
C ILE A 253 -46.39 34.01 6.60
N LEU A 254 -45.16 33.65 6.23
CA LEU A 254 -44.41 32.59 6.90
C LEU A 254 -43.58 33.20 8.03
N LEU A 255 -43.80 32.68 9.23
CA LEU A 255 -43.09 33.07 10.44
C LEU A 255 -42.16 31.94 10.88
N ARG A 256 -40.87 32.24 10.97
CA ARG A 256 -39.85 31.27 11.43
C ARG A 256 -39.35 31.62 12.82
N LYS A 257 -39.13 30.59 13.64
CA LYS A 257 -38.53 30.71 14.98
C LYS A 257 -37.01 30.91 14.89
N ASN A 258 -36.35 30.24 13.94
CA ASN A 258 -34.94 30.35 13.58
C ASN A 258 -34.66 29.80 12.17
N ASP A 259 -33.46 30.04 11.63
CA ASP A 259 -33.04 29.64 10.27
C ASP A 259 -33.04 28.11 10.04
N THR A 260 -32.93 27.32 11.11
CA THR A 260 -32.96 25.85 11.06
C THR A 260 -34.37 25.27 11.24
N SER A 261 -35.37 26.10 11.60
CA SER A 261 -36.75 25.66 11.67
C SER A 261 -37.26 25.34 10.26
N LYS A 262 -37.88 24.17 10.10
CA LYS A 262 -38.69 23.90 8.91
C LYS A 262 -39.73 25.00 8.74
N VAL A 263 -39.91 25.44 7.51
CA VAL A 263 -40.95 26.41 7.15
C VAL A 263 -42.27 25.68 7.17
N HIS A 264 -43.09 25.93 8.19
CA HIS A 264 -44.41 25.32 8.26
C HIS A 264 -45.41 26.22 7.55
N LEU A 265 -45.89 25.73 6.40
CA LEU A 265 -47.07 26.28 5.74
C LEU A 265 -48.29 25.77 6.51
N ILE A 266 -48.91 26.62 7.33
CA ILE A 266 -50.15 26.25 8.02
C ILE A 266 -51.30 26.66 7.09
N SER A 267 -51.71 25.75 6.22
CA SER A 267 -52.86 25.95 5.33
C SER A 267 -54.14 25.33 5.84
N CYS A 268 -54.06 24.31 6.70
CA CYS A 268 -55.22 23.63 7.25
C CYS A 268 -54.94 23.04 8.64
N GLU A 269 -55.99 22.59 9.33
CA GLU A 269 -55.91 22.04 10.68
C GLU A 269 -55.07 20.76 10.78
N ALA A 270 -54.99 19.98 9.71
CA ALA A 270 -54.18 18.76 9.65
C ALA A 270 -52.65 19.03 9.72
N ASP A 271 -52.21 20.23 9.33
CA ASP A 271 -50.79 20.60 9.35
C ASP A 271 -50.26 20.81 10.79
N LEU A 272 -51.15 21.00 11.76
CA LEU A 272 -50.80 21.21 13.18
C LEU A 272 -50.29 19.94 13.87
N ILE A 273 -50.75 18.76 13.44
CA ILE A 273 -50.35 17.47 14.03
C ILE A 273 -48.88 17.17 13.74
N LYS A 274 -48.33 17.72 12.65
CA LYS A 274 -46.93 17.53 12.21
C LYS A 274 -45.91 18.42 12.94
N ILE A 275 -46.37 19.25 13.90
CA ILE A 275 -45.58 20.27 14.60
C ILE A 275 -45.42 19.97 16.10
N LYS A 276 -46.08 18.92 16.63
CA LYS A 276 -45.71 18.33 17.92
C LYS A 276 -44.41 17.56 17.79
#